data_AF-A0A4Y2WKF0-F1
#
_entry.id   AF-A0A4Y2WKF0-F1
#
_cell.length_a   1.000
_cell.length_b   1.000
_cell.length_c   1.000
_cell.angle_alpha   90.00
_cell.angle_beta   90.00
_cell.angle_gamma   90.00
#
_symmetry.space_group_name_H-M   'P 1'
#
loop_
_entity.id
_entity.type
_entity.pdbx_description
1 polymer ?
#
loop_
_entity_poly.entity_id
_entity_poly.type
_entity_poly.pdbx_seq_one_letter_code
_entity_poly.pdbx_strand_id
1 'polypeptide(L)'
;MDKVRLLPSGVQGLVPTEAVLSSFTMNRSPIVLDLCRELEKRNLFEGPTLVYSAVFTPYENGTMFACLSQMLQPKSRGTVRLQSTNPYDPPAIDPNYFEDPEDLKVVVEGMKTCQRIATSGPMRKVGARPFETVFPGCEEFVGDEDSYFTCIARGGVVTMSHQVGTAKMGDPRDPTTVVDPLLR
;
A
#
# COMPACT_ATOMS: atom_id res chain seq x y z
N MET A 1 15.94 -2.72 -29.46
CA MET A 1 17.28 -2.48 -28.87
C MET A 1 17.29 -1.03 -28.43
N ASP A 2 16.87 -0.74 -27.19
CA ASP A 2 17.09 0.58 -26.62
C ASP A 2 17.77 0.42 -25.26
N LYS A 3 18.95 1.03 -25.19
CA LYS A 3 19.84 1.03 -24.04
C LYS A 3 19.23 1.96 -23.00
N VAL A 4 18.81 1.44 -21.86
CA VAL A 4 18.63 2.24 -20.65
C VAL A 4 19.70 1.85 -19.65
N ARG A 5 20.73 2.70 -19.59
CA ARG A 5 21.71 2.75 -18.52
C ARG A 5 21.51 4.08 -17.83
N LEU A 6 21.31 4.06 -16.52
CA LEU A 6 22.04 4.84 -15.51
C LEU A 6 21.43 4.56 -14.11
N LEU A 7 22.24 3.96 -13.24
CA LEU A 7 22.24 4.20 -11.79
C LEU A 7 23.31 5.30 -11.58
N PRO A 8 23.10 6.38 -10.81
CA PRO A 8 22.99 6.30 -9.34
C PRO A 8 21.99 7.32 -8.70
N SER A 9 21.76 7.14 -7.40
CA SER A 9 20.90 7.91 -6.48
C SER A 9 19.40 7.95 -6.80
N GLY A 10 18.62 7.16 -6.03
CA GLY A 10 17.14 7.19 -6.07
C GLY A 10 16.56 6.25 -7.12
N VAL A 11 16.59 4.93 -6.87
CA VAL A 11 16.05 3.95 -7.81
C VAL A 11 14.55 3.81 -7.59
N GLN A 12 13.75 4.59 -8.35
CA GLN A 12 12.40 4.20 -8.74
C GLN A 12 12.53 3.46 -10.08
N GLY A 13 12.54 2.14 -10.02
CA GLY A 13 12.45 1.30 -11.21
C GLY A 13 10.98 1.04 -11.51
N LEU A 14 10.48 1.56 -12.63
CA LEU A 14 9.16 1.19 -13.17
C LEU A 14 9.22 -0.25 -13.69
N VAL A 15 8.56 -1.15 -12.99
CA VAL A 15 8.19 -2.50 -13.48
C VAL A 15 6.73 -2.41 -14.00
N PRO A 16 6.27 -3.32 -14.87
CA PRO A 16 4.99 -3.18 -15.57
C PRO A 16 3.81 -2.89 -14.63
N THR A 17 3.26 -1.69 -14.81
CA THR A 17 1.95 -1.15 -14.42
C THR A 17 1.40 -1.29 -12.98
N GLU A 18 1.95 -2.08 -12.07
CA GLU A 18 1.23 -2.39 -10.80
C GLU A 18 2.12 -2.53 -9.53
N ALA A 19 3.44 -2.35 -9.64
CA ALA A 19 4.35 -2.48 -8.51
C ALA A 19 5.44 -1.40 -8.49
N VAL A 20 5.64 -0.79 -7.33
CA VAL A 20 6.74 0.17 -7.09
C VAL A 20 7.72 -0.49 -6.12
N LEU A 21 8.97 -0.67 -6.58
CA LEU A 21 10.06 -1.13 -5.73
C LEU A 21 10.72 0.08 -5.08
N SER A 22 10.78 0.10 -3.75
CA SER A 22 11.37 1.20 -2.98
C SER A 22 12.34 0.66 -1.93
N SER A 23 13.62 0.99 -2.05
CA SER A 23 14.64 0.57 -1.07
C SER A 23 14.79 1.61 0.03
N PHE A 24 14.70 1.19 1.30
CA PHE A 24 14.97 2.04 2.45
C PHE A 24 15.70 1.26 3.53
N THR A 25 16.72 1.85 4.13
CA THR A 25 17.26 1.35 5.39
C THR A 25 16.31 1.77 6.50
N MET A 26 15.63 0.81 7.17
CA MET A 26 14.89 1.16 8.39
C MET A 26 15.88 1.31 9.54
N ASN A 27 16.45 2.51 9.64
CA ASN A 27 16.73 3.08 10.95
C ASN A 27 15.40 3.53 11.57
N ARG A 28 15.40 3.95 12.85
CA ARG A 28 14.31 4.75 13.45
C ARG A 28 14.15 6.09 12.70
N SER A 29 13.78 6.04 11.43
CA SER A 29 13.58 7.19 10.57
C SER A 29 12.13 7.64 10.71
N PRO A 30 11.85 8.94 10.58
CA PRO A 30 10.50 9.48 10.71
C PRO A 30 9.50 8.84 9.74
N ILE A 31 9.94 8.44 8.54
CA ILE A 31 9.07 7.89 7.47
C ILE A 31 8.48 6.53 7.87
N VAL A 32 9.28 5.66 8.49
CA VAL A 32 8.81 4.35 8.97
C VAL A 32 7.87 4.53 10.16
N LEU A 33 8.17 5.48 11.05
CA LEU A 33 7.30 5.83 12.17
C LEU A 33 5.96 6.42 11.69
N ASP A 34 5.94 7.19 10.61
CA ASP A 34 4.70 7.74 10.03
C ASP A 34 3.84 6.65 9.35
N LEU A 35 4.46 5.68 8.68
CA LEU A 35 3.75 4.50 8.17
C LEU A 35 3.13 3.69 9.32
N CYS A 36 3.86 3.54 10.43
CA CYS A 36 3.37 2.88 11.64
C CYS A 36 2.24 3.67 12.33
N ARG A 37 2.34 5.01 12.39
CA ARG A 37 1.28 5.89 12.92
C ARG A 37 0.01 5.86 12.08
N GLU A 38 0.14 5.70 10.76
CA GLU A 38 -1.03 5.62 9.88
C GLU A 38 -1.74 4.26 10.02
N LEU A 39 -0.99 3.19 10.31
CA LEU A 39 -1.54 1.91 10.77
C LEU A 39 -2.17 2.01 12.17
N GLU A 40 -1.59 2.82 13.06
CA GLU A 40 -2.08 3.09 14.42
C GLU A 40 -3.46 3.78 14.45
N LYS A 41 -3.71 4.71 13.53
CA LYS A 41 -4.97 5.47 13.46
C LYS A 41 -6.20 4.67 13.04
N ARG A 42 -6.03 3.51 12.41
CA ARG A 42 -7.14 2.82 11.73
C ARG A 42 -7.92 1.84 12.60
N ASN A 43 -7.53 1.56 13.85
CA ASN A 43 -8.23 0.61 14.75
C ASN A 43 -8.57 -0.75 14.10
N LEU A 44 -7.86 -1.16 13.03
CA LEU A 44 -8.19 -2.35 12.24
C LEU A 44 -7.62 -3.64 12.84
N PHE A 45 -6.92 -3.55 13.98
CA PHE A 45 -6.61 -4.63 14.90
C PHE A 45 -6.49 -4.01 16.30
N GLU A 46 -6.69 -4.79 17.36
CA GLU A 46 -6.23 -4.41 18.72
C GLU A 46 -4.68 -4.28 18.82
N GLY A 47 -3.92 -4.34 17.72
CA GLY A 47 -2.46 -4.37 17.75
C GLY A 47 -1.72 -3.85 16.49
N PRO A 48 -1.75 -2.54 16.18
CA PRO A 48 -0.84 -1.92 15.22
C PRO A 48 0.64 -2.05 15.66
N THR A 49 0.89 -1.94 16.97
CA THR A 49 2.19 -2.22 17.59
C THR A 49 2.59 -3.69 17.42
N LEU A 50 1.63 -4.61 17.44
CA LEU A 50 1.91 -6.04 17.35
C LEU A 50 2.43 -6.43 15.97
N VAL A 51 1.82 -5.95 14.88
CA VAL A 51 2.30 -6.21 13.52
C VAL A 51 3.69 -5.62 13.33
N TYR A 52 3.90 -4.37 13.75
CA TYR A 52 5.21 -3.74 13.62
C TYR A 52 6.28 -4.49 14.41
N SER A 53 6.01 -4.77 15.69
CA SER A 53 6.96 -5.44 16.57
C SER A 53 7.21 -6.88 16.18
N ALA A 54 6.20 -7.62 15.72
CA ALA A 54 6.38 -9.00 15.29
C ALA A 54 7.17 -9.07 13.98
N VAL A 55 6.81 -8.25 12.99
CA VAL A 55 7.36 -8.34 11.64
C VAL A 55 8.70 -7.64 11.50
N PHE A 56 8.87 -6.44 12.08
CA PHE A 56 10.03 -5.60 11.78
C PHE A 56 11.08 -5.54 12.88
N THR A 57 10.72 -5.68 14.17
CA THR A 57 11.71 -5.65 15.27
C THR A 57 12.82 -6.70 15.13
N PRO A 58 12.57 -7.94 14.65
CA PRO A 58 13.65 -8.91 14.42
C PRO A 58 14.71 -8.47 13.39
N TYR A 59 14.37 -7.48 12.55
CA TYR A 59 15.22 -6.98 11.47
C TYR A 59 15.67 -5.53 11.72
N GLU A 60 15.37 -4.96 12.89
CA GLU A 60 15.85 -3.64 13.28
C GLU A 60 17.39 -3.60 13.23
N ASN A 61 17.94 -2.52 12.69
CA ASN A 61 19.38 -2.33 12.42
C ASN A 61 19.95 -3.13 11.24
N GLY A 62 19.11 -3.89 10.52
CA GLY A 62 19.46 -4.52 9.25
C GLY A 62 19.19 -3.62 8.03
N THR A 63 19.84 -3.95 6.90
CA THR A 63 19.44 -3.36 5.61
C THR A 63 18.21 -4.10 5.10
N MET A 64 17.19 -3.33 4.71
CA MET A 64 15.93 -3.84 4.19
C MET A 64 15.59 -3.14 2.88
N PHE A 65 14.64 -3.71 2.16
CA PHE A 65 13.98 -3.06 1.04
C PHE A 65 12.51 -3.45 1.08
N ALA A 66 11.65 -2.58 0.56
CA ALA A 66 10.24 -2.84 0.47
C ALA A 66 9.83 -2.89 -1.01
N CYS A 67 8.99 -3.85 -1.35
CA CYS A 67 8.28 -3.84 -2.62
C CYS A 67 6.81 -3.61 -2.29
N LEU A 68 6.25 -2.53 -2.82
CA LEU A 68 4.89 -2.12 -2.55
C LEU A 68 4.04 -2.45 -3.78
N SER A 69 3.02 -3.29 -3.58
CA SER A 69 1.94 -3.42 -4.57
C SER A 69 1.01 -2.25 -4.39
N GLN A 70 0.90 -1.40 -5.41
CA GLN A 70 0.12 -0.18 -5.35
C GLN A 70 -0.94 -0.19 -6.44
N MET A 71 -2.20 -0.05 -6.03
CA MET A 71 -3.32 0.07 -6.96
C MET A 71 -3.33 1.46 -7.60
N LEU A 72 -3.07 1.54 -8.90
CA LEU A 72 -3.03 2.82 -9.63
C LEU A 72 -4.40 3.23 -10.19
N GLN A 73 -5.27 2.27 -10.47
CA GLN A 73 -6.59 2.50 -11.04
C GLN A 73 -7.66 1.70 -10.27
N PRO A 74 -7.89 2.04 -8.98
CA PRO A 74 -8.86 1.31 -8.17
C PRO A 74 -10.26 1.42 -8.79
N LYS A 75 -11.04 0.36 -8.70
CA LYS A 75 -12.47 0.34 -9.04
C LYS A 75 -13.34 0.71 -7.85
N SER A 76 -12.92 0.35 -6.64
CA SER A 76 -13.58 0.72 -5.39
C SER A 76 -13.69 2.25 -5.27
N ARG A 77 -14.79 2.74 -4.69
CA ARG A 77 -15.02 4.18 -4.48
C ARG A 77 -15.39 4.45 -3.04
N GLY A 78 -14.66 5.39 -2.45
CA GLY A 78 -14.89 5.88 -1.09
C GLY A 78 -15.68 7.19 -1.04
N THR A 79 -15.92 7.66 0.18
CA THR A 79 -16.63 8.90 0.44
C THR A 79 -15.96 9.73 1.54
N VAL A 80 -16.16 11.04 1.46
CA VAL A 80 -15.85 12.00 2.53
C VAL A 80 -17.14 12.73 2.86
N ARG A 81 -17.55 12.72 4.14
CA ARG A 81 -18.83 13.30 4.59
C ARG A 81 -18.64 14.11 5.86
N LEU A 82 -19.45 15.16 6.00
CA LEU A 82 -19.57 15.88 7.28
C LEU A 82 -20.25 14.95 8.31
N GLN A 83 -19.70 14.89 9.52
CA GLN A 83 -20.34 14.19 10.64
C GLN A 83 -21.18 15.11 11.52
N SER A 84 -20.93 16.42 11.45
CA SER A 84 -21.66 17.43 12.20
C SER A 84 -21.73 18.74 11.39
N THR A 85 -22.45 19.72 11.93
CA THR A 85 -22.47 21.09 11.40
C THR A 85 -21.32 21.95 11.92
N ASN A 86 -20.51 21.46 12.85
CA ASN A 86 -19.36 22.20 13.37
C ASN A 86 -18.16 22.02 12.42
N PRO A 87 -17.63 23.10 11.81
CA PRO A 87 -16.53 23.00 10.85
C PRO A 87 -15.19 22.56 11.47
N TYR A 88 -15.07 22.53 12.81
CA TYR A 88 -13.89 22.06 13.51
C TYR A 88 -13.90 20.56 13.80
N ASP A 89 -15.04 19.88 13.60
CA ASP A 89 -15.11 18.44 13.76
C ASP A 89 -14.50 17.74 12.53
N PRO A 90 -13.71 16.67 12.71
CA PRO A 90 -13.14 15.94 11.58
C PRO A 90 -14.23 15.30 10.72
N PRO A 91 -14.05 15.22 9.39
CA PRO A 91 -15.02 14.55 8.53
C PRO A 91 -14.97 13.02 8.70
N ALA A 92 -16.07 12.36 8.34
CA ALA A 92 -16.08 10.92 8.09
C ALA A 92 -15.35 10.66 6.77
N ILE A 93 -14.27 9.88 6.81
CA ILE A 93 -13.54 9.44 5.62
C ILE A 93 -13.64 7.92 5.57
N ASP A 94 -14.32 7.42 4.56
CA ASP A 94 -14.43 5.99 4.28
C ASP A 94 -13.94 5.72 2.85
N PRO A 95 -12.67 5.31 2.67
CA PRO A 95 -12.13 5.00 1.35
C PRO A 95 -12.76 3.76 0.70
N ASN A 96 -13.45 2.92 1.47
CA ASN A 96 -14.08 1.69 1.01
C ASN A 96 -13.11 0.76 0.24
N TYR A 97 -11.91 0.53 0.81
CA TYR A 97 -10.89 -0.32 0.18
C TYR A 97 -11.42 -1.73 -0.08
N PHE A 98 -11.15 -2.25 -1.28
CA PHE A 98 -11.49 -3.62 -1.69
C PHE A 98 -13.00 -3.92 -1.70
N GLU A 99 -13.86 -2.90 -1.79
CA GLU A 99 -15.27 -3.10 -2.12
C GLU A 99 -15.42 -3.86 -3.44
N ASP A 100 -14.70 -3.41 -4.47
CA ASP A 100 -14.60 -4.16 -5.72
C ASP A 100 -13.60 -5.32 -5.52
N PRO A 101 -14.03 -6.58 -5.65
CA PRO A 101 -13.16 -7.73 -5.44
C PRO A 101 -12.02 -7.82 -6.47
N GLU A 102 -12.10 -7.13 -7.61
CA GLU A 102 -11.01 -7.05 -8.57
C GLU A 102 -9.80 -6.29 -8.03
N ASP A 103 -10.04 -5.25 -7.22
CA ASP A 103 -8.95 -4.48 -6.62
C ASP A 103 -8.07 -5.35 -5.72
N LEU A 104 -8.71 -6.24 -4.95
CA LEU A 104 -8.01 -7.17 -4.06
C LEU A 104 -7.18 -8.19 -4.86
N LYS A 105 -7.73 -8.73 -5.96
CA LYS A 105 -7.04 -9.69 -6.82
C LYS A 105 -5.78 -9.08 -7.43
N VAL A 106 -5.88 -7.86 -7.95
CA VAL A 106 -4.74 -7.17 -8.58
C VAL A 106 -3.66 -6.85 -7.54
N VAL A 107 -4.03 -6.41 -6.33
CA VAL A 107 -3.06 -6.21 -5.25
C VAL A 107 -2.34 -7.51 -4.88
N VAL A 108 -3.07 -8.62 -4.76
CA VAL A 108 -2.49 -9.94 -4.47
C VAL A 108 -1.51 -10.36 -5.58
N GLU A 109 -1.84 -10.18 -6.86
CA GLU A 109 -0.91 -10.46 -7.96
C GLU A 109 0.33 -9.56 -7.96
N GLY A 110 0.18 -8.29 -7.57
CA GLY A 110 1.29 -7.38 -7.34
C GLY A 110 2.20 -7.85 -6.20
N MET A 111 1.63 -8.35 -5.10
CA MET A 111 2.39 -8.93 -3.97
C MET A 111 3.16 -10.18 -4.38
N LYS A 112 2.54 -11.09 -5.14
CA LYS A 112 3.22 -12.25 -5.74
C LYS A 112 4.36 -11.82 -6.66
N THR A 113 4.17 -10.74 -7.43
CA THR A 113 5.23 -10.17 -8.26
C THR A 113 6.39 -9.66 -7.41
N CYS A 114 6.11 -8.96 -6.32
CA CYS A 114 7.12 -8.54 -5.35
C CYS A 114 7.89 -9.74 -4.77
N GLN A 115 7.21 -10.81 -4.40
CA GLN A 115 7.82 -12.05 -3.91
C GLN A 115 8.76 -12.68 -4.97
N ARG A 116 8.32 -12.75 -6.23
CA ARG A 116 9.15 -13.24 -7.35
C ARG A 116 10.40 -12.38 -7.57
N ILE A 117 10.28 -11.06 -7.47
CA ILE A 117 11.42 -10.13 -7.57
C ILE A 117 12.38 -10.37 -6.41
N ALA A 118 11.89 -10.38 -5.17
CA ALA A 118 12.70 -10.54 -3.97
C ALA A 118 13.46 -11.87 -3.92
N THR A 119 12.88 -12.93 -4.49
CA THR A 119 13.49 -14.27 -4.55
C THR A 119 14.24 -14.55 -5.86
N SER A 120 14.34 -13.58 -6.77
CA SER A 120 15.03 -13.72 -8.05
C SER A 120 16.53 -13.95 -7.90
N GLY A 121 17.17 -14.53 -8.92
CA GLY A 121 18.61 -14.81 -8.92
C GLY A 121 19.50 -13.61 -8.56
N PRO A 122 19.31 -12.42 -9.17
CA PRO A 122 20.06 -11.21 -8.81
C PRO A 122 19.85 -10.77 -7.36
N MET A 123 18.61 -10.83 -6.85
CA MET A 123 18.32 -10.46 -5.46
C MET A 123 18.95 -11.44 -4.47
N ARG A 124 18.90 -12.76 -4.75
CA ARG A 124 19.61 -13.76 -3.93
C ARG A 124 21.12 -13.55 -3.89
N LYS A 125 21.73 -13.07 -4.99
CA LYS A 125 23.18 -12.77 -5.02
C LYS A 125 23.59 -11.64 -4.09
N VAL A 126 22.68 -10.71 -3.78
CA VAL A 126 22.92 -9.64 -2.79
C VAL A 126 22.43 -10.02 -1.39
N GLY A 127 22.11 -11.30 -1.16
CA GLY A 127 21.66 -11.79 0.15
C GLY A 127 20.21 -11.41 0.50
N ALA A 128 19.43 -10.92 -0.46
CA ALA A 128 18.02 -10.62 -0.22
C ALA A 128 17.23 -11.90 0.06
N ARG A 129 16.41 -11.86 1.10
CA ARG A 129 15.45 -12.89 1.46
C ARG A 129 14.16 -12.25 1.98
N PRO A 130 12.99 -12.85 1.73
CA PRO A 130 11.75 -12.44 2.39
C PRO A 130 11.88 -12.53 3.91
N PHE A 131 11.04 -11.78 4.64
CA PHE A 131 10.93 -11.97 6.08
C PHE A 131 10.41 -13.37 6.39
N GLU A 132 10.98 -13.99 7.42
CA GLU A 132 10.58 -15.32 7.91
C GLU A 132 9.43 -15.23 8.92
N THR A 133 9.16 -14.03 9.45
CA THR A 133 8.05 -13.80 10.36
C THR A 133 6.74 -13.91 9.58
N VAL A 134 5.86 -14.80 10.04
CA VAL A 134 4.48 -14.89 9.53
C VAL A 134 3.72 -13.62 9.94
N PHE A 135 2.92 -13.09 9.02
CA PHE A 135 2.11 -11.91 9.29
C PHE A 135 1.05 -12.25 10.36
N PRO A 136 0.98 -11.51 11.49
CA PRO A 136 0.04 -11.82 12.57
C PRO A 136 -1.41 -11.86 12.08
N GLY A 137 -2.15 -12.90 12.45
CA GLY A 137 -3.53 -13.13 12.02
C GLY A 137 -3.67 -13.85 10.68
N CYS A 138 -2.55 -14.22 10.04
CA CYS A 138 -2.54 -14.98 8.79
C CYS A 138 -1.89 -16.37 8.92
N GLU A 139 -1.71 -16.88 10.16
CA GLU A 139 -1.02 -18.12 10.45
C GLU A 139 -1.69 -19.36 9.82
N GLU A 140 -3.01 -19.36 9.73
CA GLU A 140 -3.78 -20.47 9.15
C GLU A 140 -3.61 -20.60 7.63
N PHE A 141 -3.15 -19.54 6.95
CA PHE A 141 -2.99 -19.50 5.50
C PHE A 141 -1.57 -19.85 5.04
N VAL A 142 -0.66 -20.17 5.97
CA VAL A 142 0.71 -20.55 5.63
C VAL A 142 0.72 -21.81 4.74
N GLY A 143 1.31 -21.69 3.57
CA GLY A 143 1.37 -22.76 2.55
C GLY A 143 0.38 -22.57 1.40
N ASP A 144 -0.60 -21.69 1.53
CA ASP A 144 -1.45 -21.21 0.44
C ASP A 144 -1.11 -19.75 0.13
N GLU A 145 -0.35 -19.53 -0.95
CA GLU A 145 0.14 -18.21 -1.33
C GLU A 145 -1.00 -17.19 -1.56
N ASP A 146 -2.10 -17.62 -2.17
CA ASP A 146 -3.22 -16.73 -2.53
C ASP A 146 -3.99 -16.30 -1.28
N SER A 147 -4.33 -17.27 -0.42
CA SER A 147 -5.03 -17.00 0.83
C SER A 147 -4.17 -16.18 1.78
N TYR A 148 -2.86 -16.47 1.85
CA TYR A 148 -1.92 -15.75 2.70
C TYR A 148 -1.78 -14.28 2.27
N PHE A 149 -1.55 -14.01 0.99
CA PHE A 149 -1.46 -12.63 0.50
C PHE A 149 -2.80 -11.90 0.54
N THR A 150 -3.92 -12.61 0.38
CA THR A 150 -5.25 -12.01 0.58
C THR A 150 -5.44 -11.54 2.03
N CYS A 151 -5.03 -12.35 3.01
CA CYS A 151 -5.07 -11.99 4.43
C CYS A 151 -4.20 -10.75 4.70
N ILE A 152 -2.95 -10.75 4.22
CA ILE A 152 -2.04 -9.61 4.37
C ILE A 152 -2.62 -8.35 3.69
N ALA A 153 -3.17 -8.46 2.49
CA ALA A 153 -3.72 -7.30 1.78
C ALA A 153 -4.86 -6.65 2.57
N ARG A 154 -5.75 -7.45 3.18
CA ARG A 154 -6.85 -6.93 4.01
C ARG A 154 -6.36 -6.34 5.34
N GLY A 155 -5.39 -6.99 5.98
CA GLY A 155 -4.88 -6.57 7.28
C GLY A 155 -3.82 -5.46 7.24
N GLY A 156 -3.12 -5.31 6.11
CA GLY A 156 -1.93 -4.46 5.97
C GLY A 156 -2.07 -3.33 4.95
N VAL A 157 -3.29 -3.03 4.47
CA VAL A 157 -3.49 -1.94 3.51
C VAL A 157 -3.18 -0.57 4.12
N VAL A 158 -2.32 0.18 3.44
CA VAL A 158 -1.93 1.54 3.82
C VAL A 158 -2.22 2.49 2.67
N THR A 159 -2.50 3.76 3.00
CA THR A 159 -2.63 4.81 1.99
C THR A 159 -1.28 5.50 1.76
N MET A 160 -1.01 5.87 0.51
CA MET A 160 0.11 6.78 0.17
C MET A 160 -0.34 8.24 0.04
N SER A 161 -1.51 8.59 0.57
CA SER A 161 -2.04 9.96 0.62
C SER A 161 -2.26 10.62 -0.75
N HIS A 162 -2.76 9.85 -1.72
CA HIS A 162 -3.13 10.30 -3.07
C HIS A 162 -4.66 10.37 -3.28
N GLN A 163 -5.42 10.83 -2.28
CA GLN A 163 -6.87 10.91 -2.37
C GLN A 163 -7.29 11.98 -3.39
N VAL A 164 -8.17 11.61 -4.32
CA VAL A 164 -8.69 12.49 -5.38
C VAL A 164 -10.16 12.19 -5.68
N GLY A 165 -10.84 13.08 -6.40
CA GLY A 165 -12.15 12.81 -6.99
C GLY A 165 -13.37 13.13 -6.13
N THR A 166 -13.19 13.67 -4.92
CA THR A 166 -14.32 14.09 -4.05
C THR A 166 -15.15 15.23 -4.65
N ALA A 167 -14.52 16.10 -5.45
CA ALA A 167 -15.17 17.10 -6.29
C ALA A 167 -14.87 16.81 -7.76
N LYS A 168 -15.59 15.84 -8.34
CA LYS A 168 -15.37 15.38 -9.73
C LYS A 168 -15.61 16.53 -10.73
N MET A 169 -14.63 16.76 -11.60
CA MET A 169 -14.78 17.59 -12.79
C MET A 169 -15.44 16.79 -13.92
N GLY A 170 -16.46 17.33 -14.59
CA GLY A 170 -17.19 16.58 -15.61
C GLY A 170 -18.20 17.37 -16.42
N ASP A 171 -19.02 16.66 -17.20
CA ASP A 171 -20.14 17.24 -17.95
C ASP A 171 -21.21 17.74 -16.96
N PRO A 172 -21.73 18.97 -17.10
CA PRO A 172 -22.81 19.47 -16.24
C PRO A 172 -24.10 18.63 -16.27
N ARG A 173 -24.27 17.76 -17.26
CA ARG A 173 -25.40 16.83 -17.39
C ARG A 173 -25.18 15.51 -16.66
N ASP A 174 -23.94 15.21 -16.24
CA ASP A 174 -23.64 14.05 -15.41
C ASP A 174 -23.97 14.39 -13.94
N PRO A 175 -24.91 13.69 -13.28
CA PRO A 175 -25.34 13.99 -11.92
C PRO A 175 -24.25 13.77 -10.86
N THR A 176 -23.12 13.14 -11.24
CA THR A 176 -21.96 12.95 -10.35
C THR A 176 -20.92 14.06 -10.47
N THR A 177 -21.10 15.01 -11.40
CA THR A 177 -20.22 16.18 -11.56
C THR A 177 -20.43 17.17 -10.43
N VAL A 178 -19.32 17.66 -9.87
CA VAL A 178 -19.31 18.73 -8.85
C VAL A 178 -18.83 20.06 -9.43
N VAL A 179 -17.86 20.02 -10.34
CA VAL A 179 -17.33 21.22 -11.00
C VAL A 179 -17.30 21.06 -12.53
N ASP A 180 -17.50 22.15 -13.25
CA ASP A 180 -17.37 22.17 -14.71
C ASP A 180 -15.90 22.08 -15.18
N PRO A 181 -15.62 21.92 -16.48
CA PRO A 181 -14.23 21.90 -17.00
C PRO A 181 -13.41 23.18 -16.77
N LEU A 182 -14.03 24.26 -16.29
CA LEU A 182 -13.41 25.53 -15.89
C LEU A 182 -13.31 25.66 -14.35
N LEU A 183 -13.61 24.58 -13.61
CA LEU A 183 -13.56 24.46 -12.16
C LEU A 183 -14.60 25.33 -11.41
N ARG A 184 -15.72 25.67 -12.07
CA ARG A 184 -16.83 26.39 -11.47
C ARG A 184 -17.86 25.46 -10.87
#